data_AF-A0A1Y3R492-F1
#
_entry.id   AF-A0A1Y3R492-F1
#
_cell.length_a   1.000
_cell.length_b   1.000
_cell.length_c   1.000
_cell.angle_alpha   90.00
_cell.angle_beta   90.00
_cell.angle_gamma   90.00
#
_symmetry.space_group_name_H-M   'P 1'
#
loop_
_entity.id
_entity.type
_entity.pdbx_description
1 polymer ?
#
loop_
_entity_poly.entity_id
_entity_poly.type
_entity_poly.pdbx_seq_one_letter_code
_entity_poly.pdbx_strand_id
1 'polypeptide(L)'
;MANYTEHYQLHQWEGSDSFLRTDFNEDLAKIDNALNQLAGSTLHIASGSYAGTGEAGAEHPNQLTFEFVPKMVVLTVDAGQELENGTVLVAGQTRSSGMGTSYSGASCLNLHITWSGQGLSWYSAQVDDQLNKSGQTYRYFALG
;
A
#
# COMPACT_ATOMS: atom_id res chain seq x y z
N MET A 1 -8.62 17.63 37.04
CA MET A 1 -7.58 16.94 36.25
C MET A 1 -8.14 16.89 34.84
N ALA A 2 -7.50 17.54 33.87
CA ALA A 2 -8.10 17.79 32.56
C ALA A 2 -8.43 16.48 31.83
N ASN A 3 -9.59 16.43 31.18
CA ASN A 3 -10.03 15.30 30.36
C ASN A 3 -9.74 15.58 28.88
N TYR A 4 -9.70 14.54 28.06
CA TYR A 4 -9.37 14.64 26.63
C TYR A 4 -10.21 13.67 25.79
N THR A 5 -10.40 14.00 24.51
CA THR A 5 -11.00 13.07 23.53
C THR A 5 -10.05 11.91 23.22
N GLU A 6 -10.58 10.79 22.72
CA GLU A 6 -9.84 9.55 22.56
C GLU A 6 -8.79 9.61 21.45
N HIS A 7 -9.13 10.16 20.28
CA HIS A 7 -8.31 9.98 19.07
C HIS A 7 -7.22 11.05 18.91
N TYR A 8 -7.55 12.32 19.15
CA TYR A 8 -6.68 13.48 18.96
C TYR A 8 -6.37 14.24 20.24
N GLN A 9 -6.79 13.71 21.40
CA GLN A 9 -6.49 14.28 22.71
C GLN A 9 -6.88 15.75 22.82
N LEU A 10 -8.08 16.11 22.32
CA LEU A 10 -8.61 17.47 22.40
C LEU A 10 -9.13 17.75 23.81
N HIS A 11 -8.79 18.93 24.34
CA HIS A 11 -9.14 19.33 25.70
C HIS A 11 -10.65 19.28 25.97
N GLN A 12 -11.05 18.58 27.01
CA GLN A 12 -12.40 18.62 27.54
C GLN A 12 -12.40 19.54 28.76
N TRP A 13 -13.21 20.58 28.71
CA TRP A 13 -13.32 21.56 29.78
C TRP A 13 -13.96 20.94 31.03
N GLU A 14 -13.71 21.48 32.22
CA GLU A 14 -14.21 20.96 33.52
C GLU A 14 -15.44 21.74 34.03
N GLY A 15 -16.20 21.18 34.98
CA GLY A 15 -17.49 21.75 35.40
C GLY A 15 -17.41 23.08 36.13
N SER A 16 -16.20 23.46 36.56
CA SER A 16 -15.89 24.73 37.20
C SER A 16 -15.63 25.88 36.24
N ASP A 17 -15.60 25.64 34.92
CA ASP A 17 -15.34 26.69 33.94
C ASP A 17 -16.59 27.51 33.55
N SER A 18 -16.41 28.81 33.29
CA SER A 18 -17.49 29.81 33.12
C SER A 18 -18.19 29.87 31.75
N PHE A 19 -17.95 28.92 30.84
CA PHE A 19 -18.44 28.94 29.45
C PHE A 19 -19.43 27.79 29.15
N LEU A 20 -20.02 27.74 27.95
CA LEU A 20 -20.96 26.70 27.46
C LEU A 20 -20.27 25.33 27.26
N ARG A 21 -19.69 24.79 28.33
CA ARG A 21 -18.84 23.60 28.39
C ARG A 21 -19.42 22.41 27.62
N THR A 22 -20.71 22.16 27.78
CA THR A 22 -21.38 21.01 27.16
C THR A 22 -21.32 21.10 25.63
N ASP A 23 -21.71 22.25 25.07
CA ASP A 23 -21.71 22.48 23.62
C ASP A 23 -20.29 22.35 23.04
N PHE A 24 -19.29 22.95 23.69
CA PHE A 24 -17.90 22.86 23.27
C PHE A 24 -17.35 21.43 23.35
N ASN A 25 -17.60 20.72 24.45
CA ASN A 25 -17.13 19.34 24.63
C ASN A 25 -17.79 18.39 23.62
N GLU A 26 -19.09 18.56 23.35
CA GLU A 26 -19.80 17.83 22.30
C GLU A 26 -19.22 18.11 20.92
N ASP A 27 -18.93 19.36 20.61
CA ASP A 27 -18.35 19.73 19.31
C ASP A 27 -16.92 19.22 19.16
N LEU A 28 -16.10 19.21 20.22
CA LEU A 28 -14.77 18.59 20.19
C LEU A 28 -14.86 17.08 20.01
N ALA A 29 -15.84 16.41 20.62
CA ALA A 29 -16.08 14.98 20.38
C ALA A 29 -16.53 14.72 18.94
N LYS A 30 -17.36 15.58 18.34
CA LYS A 30 -17.75 15.49 16.93
C LYS A 30 -16.53 15.68 16.01
N ILE A 31 -15.68 16.67 16.29
CA ILE A 31 -14.46 16.94 15.52
C ILE A 31 -13.49 15.77 15.63
N ASP A 32 -13.25 15.25 16.84
CA ASP A 32 -12.36 14.10 17.08
C ASP A 32 -12.81 12.86 16.29
N ASN A 33 -14.11 12.55 16.33
CA ASN A 33 -14.69 11.46 15.56
C ASN A 33 -14.61 11.70 14.05
N ALA A 34 -14.89 12.93 13.59
CA ALA A 34 -14.82 13.27 12.17
C ALA A 34 -13.38 13.17 11.63
N LEU A 35 -12.38 13.62 12.42
CA LEU A 35 -10.98 13.48 12.08
C LEU A 35 -10.55 12.01 12.03
N ASN A 36 -11.00 11.20 12.98
CA ASN A 36 -10.70 9.76 13.00
C ASN A 36 -11.31 9.03 11.78
N GLN A 37 -12.56 9.34 11.44
CA GLN A 37 -13.22 8.83 10.25
C GLN A 37 -12.50 9.26 8.96
N LEU A 38 -12.06 10.52 8.90
CA LEU A 38 -11.31 11.04 7.76
C LEU A 38 -9.94 10.36 7.65
N ALA A 39 -9.22 10.16 8.76
CA ALA A 39 -7.95 9.45 8.78
C ALA A 39 -8.09 8.01 8.28
N GLY A 40 -9.15 7.30 8.70
CA GLY A 40 -9.46 5.95 8.20
C GLY A 40 -9.91 5.90 6.74
N SER A 41 -10.32 7.04 6.15
CA SER A 41 -10.77 7.15 4.76
C SER A 41 -9.73 7.83 3.84
N THR A 42 -8.58 8.23 4.39
CA THR A 42 -7.54 8.92 3.63
C THR A 42 -6.77 7.90 2.80
N LEU A 43 -6.77 8.13 1.49
CA LEU A 43 -5.99 7.33 0.55
C LEU A 43 -4.50 7.64 0.71
N HIS A 44 -3.71 6.63 1.04
CA HIS A 44 -2.26 6.73 1.04
C HIS A 44 -1.70 6.28 -0.30
N ILE A 45 -0.67 6.97 -0.79
CA ILE A 45 -0.06 6.70 -2.09
C ILE A 45 1.45 6.60 -1.90
N ALA A 46 2.05 5.58 -2.49
CA ALA A 46 3.49 5.50 -2.66
C ALA A 46 3.82 5.15 -4.12
N SER A 47 4.85 5.78 -4.66
CA SER A 47 5.39 5.42 -5.97
C SER A 47 6.91 5.38 -5.91
N GLY A 48 7.50 4.54 -6.74
CA GLY A 48 8.94 4.36 -6.75
C GLY A 48 9.39 3.38 -7.82
N SER A 49 10.64 2.93 -7.68
CA SER A 49 11.25 1.97 -8.59
C SER A 49 12.23 1.06 -7.86
N TYR A 50 12.46 -0.11 -8.42
CA TYR A 50 13.53 -1.01 -8.03
C TYR A 50 14.22 -1.59 -9.28
N ALA A 51 15.47 -2.02 -9.13
CA ALA A 51 16.20 -2.73 -10.16
C ALA A 51 16.09 -4.23 -9.93
N GLY A 52 15.85 -4.98 -11.00
CA GLY A 52 15.88 -6.44 -10.94
C GLY A 52 17.28 -6.98 -10.66
N THR A 53 17.34 -8.04 -9.89
CA THR A 53 18.58 -8.69 -9.44
C THR A 53 19.02 -9.83 -10.37
N GLY A 54 18.08 -10.43 -11.10
CA GLY A 54 18.29 -11.61 -11.95
C GLY A 54 17.97 -12.93 -11.27
N GLU A 55 17.51 -12.92 -10.02
CA GLU A 55 17.18 -14.13 -9.25
C GLU A 55 15.69 -14.48 -9.34
N ALA A 56 15.34 -15.74 -9.07
CA ALA A 56 13.95 -16.20 -9.06
C ALA A 56 13.72 -17.31 -8.04
N GLY A 57 12.45 -17.55 -7.72
CA GLY A 57 12.01 -18.64 -6.86
C GLY A 57 11.77 -18.23 -5.40
N ALA A 58 11.25 -19.17 -4.62
CA ALA A 58 10.82 -18.92 -3.24
C ALA A 58 11.96 -18.52 -2.30
N GLU A 59 13.20 -18.92 -2.60
CA GLU A 59 14.40 -18.56 -1.82
C GLU A 59 14.89 -17.14 -2.13
N HIS A 60 14.46 -16.55 -3.25
CA HIS A 60 14.87 -15.23 -3.72
C HIS A 60 13.64 -14.35 -4.05
N PRO A 61 12.70 -14.12 -3.12
CA PRO A 61 11.50 -13.36 -3.41
C PRO A 61 11.81 -11.86 -3.49
N ASN A 62 11.10 -11.17 -4.39
CA ASN A 62 11.08 -9.72 -4.38
C ASN A 62 10.26 -9.22 -3.18
N GLN A 63 10.63 -8.05 -2.67
CA GLN A 63 9.98 -7.44 -1.50
C GLN A 63 9.86 -5.92 -1.67
N LEU A 64 8.72 -5.37 -1.26
CA LEU A 64 8.48 -3.95 -1.08
C LEU A 64 7.91 -3.70 0.31
N THR A 65 8.33 -2.61 0.94
CA THR A 65 7.80 -2.13 2.23
C THR A 65 7.32 -0.70 2.05
N PHE A 66 6.16 -0.39 2.62
CA PHE A 66 5.50 0.92 2.52
C PHE A 66 5.36 1.57 3.90
N GLU A 67 5.08 2.87 3.96
CA GLU A 67 4.80 3.57 5.24
C GLU A 67 3.35 3.37 5.72
N PHE A 68 2.55 2.62 4.96
CA PHE A 68 1.15 2.32 5.20
C PHE A 68 0.84 0.86 4.83
N VAL A 69 -0.33 0.34 5.21
CA VAL A 69 -0.77 -1.00 4.83
C VAL A 69 -1.33 -0.96 3.40
N PRO A 70 -0.63 -1.49 2.37
CA PRO A 70 -1.10 -1.41 1.00
C PRO A 70 -2.38 -2.24 0.79
N LYS A 71 -3.31 -1.69 0.01
CA LYS A 71 -4.54 -2.34 -0.48
C LYS A 71 -4.43 -2.74 -1.95
N MET A 72 -3.63 -2.03 -2.73
CA MET A 72 -3.36 -2.34 -4.13
C MET A 72 -1.95 -1.94 -4.49
N VAL A 73 -1.24 -2.75 -5.27
CA VAL A 73 0.08 -2.43 -5.82
C VAL A 73 0.10 -2.76 -7.31
N VAL A 74 0.42 -1.77 -8.13
CA VAL A 74 0.68 -1.91 -9.56
C VAL A 74 2.18 -1.95 -9.78
N LEU A 75 2.64 -2.93 -10.55
CA LEU A 75 4.04 -3.11 -10.92
C LEU A 75 4.15 -3.17 -12.44
N THR A 76 5.08 -2.43 -13.01
CA THR A 76 5.35 -2.43 -14.47
C THR A 76 6.84 -2.39 -14.73
N VAL A 77 7.26 -2.99 -15.83
CA VAL A 77 8.60 -2.78 -16.37
C VAL A 77 8.76 -1.31 -16.82
N ASP A 78 9.90 -0.69 -16.51
CA ASP A 78 10.31 0.63 -17.02
C ASP A 78 11.03 0.44 -18.37
N ALA A 79 10.26 0.13 -19.42
CA ALA A 79 10.78 -0.13 -20.77
C ALA A 79 9.93 0.58 -21.84
N GLY A 80 10.51 0.75 -23.03
CA GLY A 80 9.95 1.57 -24.11
C GLY A 80 9.28 0.78 -25.25
N GLN A 81 8.31 1.46 -25.88
CA GLN A 81 7.55 1.16 -27.12
C GLN A 81 6.48 0.06 -27.05
N GLU A 82 6.53 -0.92 -26.14
CA GLU A 82 5.45 -1.92 -25.96
C GLU A 82 5.03 -2.07 -24.49
N LEU A 83 3.79 -2.54 -24.27
CA LEU A 83 3.33 -2.88 -22.91
C LEU A 83 3.98 -4.20 -22.49
N GLU A 84 5.13 -4.05 -21.84
CA GLU A 84 5.93 -5.09 -21.22
C GLU A 84 5.26 -5.66 -19.97
N ASN A 85 5.84 -6.73 -19.43
CA ASN A 85 5.33 -7.45 -18.28
C ASN A 85 4.99 -6.54 -17.10
N GLY A 86 3.83 -6.77 -16.50
CA GLY A 86 3.42 -6.09 -15.28
C GLY A 86 2.42 -6.92 -14.48
N THR A 87 1.97 -6.37 -13.37
CA THR A 87 0.92 -6.98 -12.56
C THR A 87 0.19 -5.94 -11.73
N VAL A 88 -1.08 -6.23 -11.44
CA VAL A 88 -1.86 -5.51 -10.44
C VAL A 88 -2.18 -6.51 -9.33
N LEU A 89 -1.79 -6.17 -8.12
CA LEU A 89 -1.98 -7.00 -6.93
C LEU A 89 -2.96 -6.30 -6.00
N VAL A 90 -4.00 -7.01 -5.58
CA VAL A 90 -4.96 -6.55 -4.58
C VAL A 90 -4.70 -7.27 -3.26
N ALA A 91 -4.76 -6.56 -2.13
CA ALA A 91 -4.49 -7.12 -0.81
C ALA A 91 -5.33 -8.37 -0.54
N GLY A 92 -4.69 -9.41 -0.01
CA GLY A 92 -5.30 -10.73 0.22
C GLY A 92 -5.16 -11.70 -0.96
N GLN A 93 -4.79 -11.23 -2.15
CA GLN A 93 -4.45 -12.07 -3.29
C GLN A 93 -3.15 -12.84 -3.02
N THR A 94 -3.17 -14.15 -3.27
CA THR A 94 -1.99 -15.04 -3.13
C THR A 94 -1.41 -15.49 -4.47
N ARG A 95 -2.15 -15.27 -5.56
CA ARG A 95 -1.74 -15.58 -6.94
C ARG A 95 -2.13 -14.49 -7.92
N SER A 96 -1.25 -14.11 -8.83
CA SER A 96 -1.59 -13.21 -9.95
C SER A 96 -1.28 -13.85 -11.31
N SER A 97 -2.10 -13.52 -12.31
CA SER A 97 -1.89 -13.89 -13.71
C SER A 97 -1.15 -12.81 -14.51
N GLY A 98 -0.77 -11.71 -13.86
CA GLY A 98 -0.08 -10.59 -14.50
C GLY A 98 -0.99 -9.69 -15.34
N MET A 99 -0.36 -8.71 -15.97
CA MET A 99 -0.94 -7.76 -16.92
C MET A 99 0.05 -7.67 -18.09
N GLY A 100 -0.44 -7.83 -19.32
CA GLY A 100 0.41 -7.95 -20.51
C GLY A 100 -0.42 -7.97 -21.81
N THR A 101 0.26 -8.13 -22.93
CA THR A 101 -0.35 -8.27 -24.26
C THR A 101 -0.09 -9.67 -24.83
N SER A 102 -0.71 -10.00 -25.97
CA SER A 102 -0.39 -11.23 -26.71
C SER A 102 1.06 -11.28 -27.23
N TYR A 103 1.76 -10.14 -27.25
CA TYR A 103 3.16 -10.03 -27.71
C TYR A 103 4.17 -10.11 -26.57
N SER A 104 3.78 -9.79 -25.33
CA SER A 104 4.61 -10.06 -24.14
C SER A 104 4.65 -11.57 -23.91
N GLY A 105 5.73 -12.23 -24.36
CA GLY A 105 5.90 -13.69 -24.35
C GLY A 105 5.90 -14.36 -22.97
N ALA A 106 5.70 -13.60 -21.89
CA ALA A 106 5.65 -14.08 -20.53
C ALA A 106 4.75 -13.16 -19.69
N SER A 107 3.42 -13.28 -19.79
CA SER A 107 2.56 -12.68 -18.75
C SER A 107 3.11 -13.11 -17.38
N CYS A 108 3.11 -12.24 -16.35
CA CYS A 108 3.54 -12.59 -14.98
C CYS A 108 2.60 -13.61 -14.35
N LEU A 109 2.56 -14.80 -14.93
CA LEU A 109 1.64 -15.87 -14.66
C LEU A 109 2.15 -16.59 -13.44
N ASN A 110 1.27 -16.76 -12.46
CA ASN A 110 1.52 -17.55 -11.26
C ASN A 110 2.54 -16.95 -10.29
N LEU A 111 2.56 -15.62 -10.14
CA LEU A 111 3.24 -15.01 -9.00
C LEU A 111 2.67 -15.60 -7.71
N HIS A 112 3.53 -16.07 -6.81
CA HIS A 112 3.18 -16.42 -5.44
C HIS A 112 3.34 -15.18 -4.57
N ILE A 113 2.26 -14.72 -3.93
CA ILE A 113 2.21 -13.42 -3.26
C ILE A 113 1.94 -13.63 -1.77
N THR A 114 2.68 -12.87 -0.94
CA THR A 114 2.49 -12.79 0.50
C THR A 114 2.37 -11.33 0.91
N TRP A 115 1.33 -11.02 1.69
CA TRP A 115 1.12 -9.71 2.30
C TRP A 115 1.42 -9.78 3.79
N SER A 116 2.12 -8.79 4.35
CA SER A 116 2.47 -8.74 5.77
C SER A 116 2.44 -7.31 6.32
N GLY A 117 1.27 -6.85 6.78
CA GLY A 117 1.11 -5.49 7.28
C GLY A 117 1.47 -4.47 6.21
N GLN A 118 2.61 -3.79 6.39
CA GLN A 118 3.15 -2.79 5.46
C GLN A 118 4.02 -3.40 4.33
N GLY A 119 4.19 -4.73 4.31
CA GLY A 119 5.03 -5.45 3.36
C GLY A 119 4.26 -6.20 2.29
N LEU A 120 4.86 -6.28 1.10
CA LEU A 120 4.47 -7.12 -0.01
C LEU A 120 5.69 -7.94 -0.46
N SER A 121 5.52 -9.25 -0.60
CA SER A 121 6.54 -10.13 -1.17
C SER A 121 5.95 -11.00 -2.26
N TRP A 122 6.73 -11.23 -3.33
CA TRP A 122 6.31 -12.11 -4.42
C TRP A 122 7.47 -12.86 -5.05
N TYR A 123 7.18 -14.02 -5.65
CA TYR A 123 8.13 -14.77 -6.46
C TYR A 123 7.45 -15.55 -7.59
N SER A 124 8.23 -15.97 -8.58
CA SER A 124 7.86 -16.96 -9.61
C SER A 124 9.03 -17.91 -9.84
N ALA A 125 8.81 -18.99 -10.60
CA ALA A 125 9.88 -19.88 -11.04
C ALA A 125 10.78 -19.25 -12.12
N GLN A 126 10.31 -18.21 -12.83
CA GLN A 126 11.05 -17.53 -13.89
C GLN A 126 11.33 -16.07 -13.50
N VAL A 127 12.53 -15.59 -13.85
CA VAL A 127 13.01 -14.23 -13.54
C VAL A 127 12.14 -13.15 -14.20
N ASP A 128 11.73 -13.38 -15.44
CA ASP A 128 10.90 -12.43 -16.20
C ASP A 128 9.47 -12.33 -15.63
N ASP A 129 8.89 -13.46 -15.22
CA ASP A 129 7.58 -13.50 -14.56
C ASP A 129 7.61 -12.86 -13.18
N GLN A 130 8.72 -13.01 -12.47
CA GLN A 130 8.92 -12.44 -11.14
C GLN A 130 9.12 -10.92 -11.18
N LEU A 131 9.24 -10.30 -12.37
CA LEU A 131 9.61 -8.90 -12.50
C LEU A 131 10.96 -8.63 -11.82
N ASN A 132 11.96 -9.46 -12.10
CA ASN A 132 13.27 -9.37 -11.43
C ASN A 132 14.46 -9.49 -12.39
N LYS A 133 14.29 -9.20 -13.66
CA LYS A 133 15.36 -9.31 -14.67
C LYS A 133 16.53 -8.38 -14.35
N SER A 134 17.75 -8.93 -14.36
CA SER A 134 18.96 -8.15 -14.11
C SER A 134 19.13 -7.03 -15.14
N GLY A 135 19.46 -5.83 -14.67
CA GLY A 135 19.59 -4.64 -15.52
C GLY A 135 18.27 -4.01 -15.97
N GLN A 136 17.12 -4.58 -15.57
CA GLN A 136 15.80 -4.00 -15.83
C GLN A 136 15.34 -3.19 -14.61
N THR A 137 14.85 -1.98 -14.85
CA THR A 137 14.16 -1.17 -13.84
C THR A 137 12.66 -1.47 -13.89
N TYR A 138 12.03 -1.52 -12.73
CA TYR A 138 10.59 -1.69 -12.55
C TYR A 138 10.05 -0.50 -11.76
N ARG A 139 8.84 -0.07 -12.11
CA ARG A 139 8.09 0.97 -11.40
C ARG A 139 6.99 0.33 -10.57
N TYR A 140 6.69 0.95 -9.44
CA TYR A 140 5.52 0.60 -8.67
C TYR A 140 4.68 1.83 -8.30
N PHE A 141 3.39 1.58 -8.15
CA PHE A 141 2.43 2.51 -7.56
C PHE A 141 1.55 1.74 -6.59
N ALA A 142 1.51 2.17 -5.34
CA ALA A 142 0.77 1.52 -4.26
C ALA A 142 -0.29 2.47 -3.69
N LEU A 143 -1.45 1.89 -3.39
CA LEU A 143 -2.56 2.55 -2.69
C LEU A 143 -2.79 1.84 -1.35
N GLY A 144 -3.06 2.60 -0.30
CA GLY A 144 -3.30 2.12 1.07
C GLY A 144 -4.47 2.79 1.75
#